data_AF-A0A972QIU6-F1
#
_entry.id   AF-A0A972QIU6-F1
#
_cell.length_a   1.000
_cell.length_b   1.000
_cell.length_c   1.000
_cell.angle_alpha   90.00
_cell.angle_beta   90.00
_cell.angle_gamma   90.00
#
_symmetry.space_group_name_H-M   'P 1'
#
loop_
_entity.id
_entity.type
_entity.pdbx_description
1 polymer ?
#
loop_
_entity_poly.entity_id
_entity_poly.type
_entity_poly.pdbx_seq_one_letter_code
_entity_poly.pdbx_strand_id
1 'polypeptide(L)'
;MIKDIKIKKWYEENKDHKKNEIAKILGVEYAHLKLKNNSDLYFTKHGLPFIENLKPENFWIDKRWLDKNSKRLLGTGCAYRVKTKKVNGRHKDIVIKWNRMGQDIPGAEDCEELMNAEFNSPFEEISLVMELRNAMQRSSPKTIIHKPLAIYVPSERSELWQTGRKEYKMQYKIESHKEVVLDITRLYAVIYEWIVGID
;
A
#
# COMPACT_ATOMS: atom_id res chain seq x y z
N MET A 1 -20.63 2.94 9.71
CA MET A 1 -20.22 2.91 11.13
C MET A 1 -18.79 2.37 11.22
N ILE A 2 -17.88 3.19 11.73
CA ILE A 2 -16.45 2.86 11.90
C ILE A 2 -16.32 1.82 13.00
N LYS A 3 -15.68 0.69 12.71
CA LYS A 3 -15.53 -0.44 13.64
C LYS A 3 -14.18 -0.43 14.35
N ASP A 4 -13.13 0.07 13.72
CA ASP A 4 -11.79 0.07 14.31
C ASP A 4 -11.59 1.25 15.27
N ILE A 5 -11.40 0.93 16.55
CA ILE A 5 -11.23 1.91 17.62
C ILE A 5 -9.99 2.78 17.40
N LYS A 6 -8.90 2.23 16.83
CA LYS A 6 -7.67 3.01 16.59
C LYS A 6 -7.87 4.04 15.49
N ILE A 7 -8.55 3.66 14.41
CA ILE A 7 -8.90 4.55 13.29
C ILE A 7 -9.86 5.64 13.76
N LYS A 8 -10.88 5.27 14.54
CA LYS A 8 -11.82 6.24 15.12
C LYS A 8 -11.10 7.25 16.02
N LYS A 9 -10.24 6.78 16.93
CA LYS A 9 -9.47 7.64 17.84
C LYS A 9 -8.58 8.61 17.05
N TRP A 10 -7.84 8.10 16.07
CA TRP A 10 -7.00 8.93 15.21
C TRP A 10 -7.81 10.04 14.53
N TYR A 11 -8.98 9.71 13.98
CA TYR A 11 -9.80 10.70 13.30
C TYR A 11 -10.28 11.81 14.23
N GLU A 12 -10.75 11.48 15.43
CA GLU A 12 -11.16 12.51 16.40
C GLU A 12 -10.03 13.47 16.77
N GLU A 13 -8.79 12.98 16.82
CA GLU A 13 -7.58 13.77 17.12
C GLU A 13 -7.07 14.58 15.90
N ASN A 14 -7.47 14.23 14.67
CA ASN A 14 -6.88 14.75 13.43
C ASN A 14 -7.88 15.30 12.39
N LYS A 15 -9.18 15.36 12.73
CA LYS A 15 -10.26 15.80 11.82
C LYS A 15 -10.21 17.28 11.43
N ASP A 16 -9.56 18.13 12.24
CA ASP A 16 -9.51 19.58 11.99
C ASP A 16 -8.57 19.96 10.84
N HIS A 17 -7.73 19.01 10.38
CA HIS A 17 -7.03 19.14 9.11
C HIS A 17 -8.01 18.89 7.97
N LYS A 18 -8.39 19.98 7.26
CA LYS A 18 -9.46 20.13 6.22
C LYS A 18 -9.62 19.03 5.14
N LYS A 19 -8.79 17.99 5.11
CA LYS A 19 -8.80 16.92 4.09
C LYS A 19 -8.60 15.51 4.65
N ASN A 20 -8.50 15.34 5.97
CA ASN A 20 -8.38 14.01 6.59
C ASN A 20 -9.75 13.36 6.73
N GLU A 21 -9.83 12.06 6.44
CA GLU A 21 -11.07 11.32 6.53
C GLU A 21 -10.85 9.85 6.92
N ILE A 22 -11.95 9.16 7.19
CA ILE A 22 -11.94 7.70 7.28
C ILE A 22 -12.54 7.15 6.00
N ALA A 23 -11.76 6.39 5.26
CA ALA A 23 -12.21 5.68 4.06
C ALA A 23 -12.49 4.22 4.42
N LYS A 24 -13.53 3.64 3.83
CA LYS A 24 -13.79 2.19 3.91
C LYS A 24 -13.85 1.63 2.50
N ILE A 25 -12.85 0.84 2.13
CA ILE A 25 -12.66 0.34 0.76
C ILE A 25 -12.49 -1.16 0.83
N LEU A 26 -13.33 -1.92 0.11
CA LEU A 26 -13.31 -3.38 0.08
C LEU A 26 -13.31 -4.00 1.50
N GLY A 27 -14.13 -3.42 2.38
CA GLY A 27 -14.28 -3.88 3.76
C GLY A 27 -13.18 -3.45 4.75
N VAL A 28 -12.09 -2.84 4.28
CA VAL A 28 -10.99 -2.34 5.13
C VAL A 28 -11.17 -0.87 5.46
N GLU A 29 -11.00 -0.50 6.74
CA GLU A 29 -11.02 0.88 7.19
C GLU A 29 -9.61 1.49 7.16
N TYR A 30 -9.51 2.67 6.57
CA TYR A 30 -8.28 3.43 6.43
C TYR A 30 -8.43 4.81 7.08
N ALA A 31 -7.38 5.23 7.80
CA ALA A 31 -7.15 6.64 8.07
C ALA A 31 -6.54 7.25 6.82
N HIS A 32 -7.31 8.08 6.11
CA HIS A 32 -6.90 8.74 4.88
C HIS A 32 -6.33 10.13 5.23
N LEU A 33 -5.03 10.28 5.03
CA LEU A 33 -4.27 11.51 5.24
C LEU A 33 -3.89 12.10 3.89
N LYS A 34 -4.32 13.32 3.63
CA LYS A 34 -3.88 14.10 2.47
C LYS A 34 -2.69 14.97 2.84
N LEU A 35 -1.55 14.71 2.19
CA LEU A 35 -0.31 15.44 2.43
C LEU A 35 -0.35 16.85 1.82
N LYS A 36 0.57 17.72 2.26
CA LYS A 36 0.69 19.11 1.77
C LYS A 36 0.95 19.19 0.26
N ASN A 37 1.63 18.20 -0.31
CA ASN A 37 1.88 18.09 -1.75
C ASN A 37 0.71 17.49 -2.54
N ASN A 38 -0.46 17.27 -1.90
CA ASN A 38 -1.64 16.59 -2.46
C ASN A 38 -1.45 15.10 -2.74
N SER A 39 -0.37 14.47 -2.29
CA SER A 39 -0.29 13.01 -2.24
C SER A 39 -1.24 12.45 -1.17
N ASP A 40 -1.67 11.22 -1.34
CA ASP A 40 -2.59 10.54 -0.43
C ASP A 40 -1.86 9.40 0.33
N LEU A 41 -2.17 9.24 1.61
CA LEU A 41 -1.74 8.13 2.45
C LEU A 41 -2.95 7.47 3.09
N TYR A 42 -3.15 6.18 2.83
CA TYR A 42 -4.20 5.37 3.42
C TYR A 42 -3.57 4.44 4.45
N PHE A 43 -3.71 4.75 5.74
CA PHE A 43 -3.17 3.93 6.82
C PHE A 43 -4.16 2.89 7.28
N THR A 44 -3.71 1.63 7.36
CA THR A 44 -4.48 0.61 8.08
C THR A 44 -4.30 0.80 9.59
N LYS A 45 -5.10 0.06 10.39
CA LYS A 45 -4.92 -0.03 11.85
C LYS A 45 -3.50 -0.47 12.29
N HIS A 46 -2.74 -1.14 11.42
CA HIS A 46 -1.39 -1.60 11.69
C HIS A 46 -0.34 -0.51 11.40
N GLY A 47 -0.60 0.38 10.45
CA GLY A 47 0.27 1.52 10.13
C GLY A 47 0.10 2.71 11.08
N LEU A 48 -1.09 2.90 11.67
CA LEU A 48 -1.41 4.03 12.55
C LEU A 48 -0.35 4.36 13.62
N PRO A 49 0.22 3.40 14.37
CA PRO A 49 1.22 3.73 15.40
C PRO A 49 2.53 4.30 14.85
N PHE A 50 2.71 4.26 13.52
CA PHE A 50 3.92 4.63 12.80
C PHE A 50 3.66 5.71 11.74
N ILE A 51 2.55 6.46 11.83
CA ILE A 51 2.18 7.51 10.84
C ILE A 51 3.38 8.40 10.51
N GLU A 52 4.04 8.94 11.52
CA GLU A 52 5.20 9.82 11.31
C GLU A 52 6.33 9.12 10.56
N ASN A 53 6.67 7.88 10.92
CA ASN A 53 7.71 7.11 10.22
C ASN A 53 7.34 6.78 8.77
N LEU A 54 6.04 6.60 8.49
CA LEU A 54 5.52 6.19 7.19
C LEU A 54 5.20 7.36 6.26
N LYS A 55 5.47 8.61 6.66
CA LYS A 55 5.46 9.73 5.72
C LYS A 55 6.64 9.61 4.73
N PRO A 56 6.42 9.84 3.42
CA PRO A 56 7.40 9.54 2.38
C PRO A 56 8.71 10.33 2.47
N GLU A 57 8.72 11.50 3.12
CA GLU A 57 9.94 12.27 3.45
C GLU A 57 10.92 11.53 4.37
N ASN A 58 10.43 10.51 5.09
CA ASN A 58 11.22 9.70 5.99
C ASN A 58 11.83 8.46 5.32
N PHE A 59 11.60 8.28 4.01
CA PHE A 59 12.26 7.23 3.24
C PHE A 59 12.34 7.57 1.75
N TRP A 60 11.24 7.52 1.00
CA TRP A 60 11.23 7.49 -0.46
C TRP A 60 11.59 8.83 -1.13
N ILE A 61 11.08 9.94 -0.62
CA ILE A 61 11.31 11.27 -1.22
C ILE A 61 12.78 11.70 -1.03
N ASP A 62 13.40 11.31 0.08
CA ASP A 62 14.82 11.57 0.32
C ASP A 62 15.67 10.51 -0.38
N LYS A 63 16.07 10.80 -1.63
CA LYS A 63 16.90 9.90 -2.45
C LYS A 63 18.20 9.50 -1.75
N ARG A 64 18.88 10.44 -1.08
CA ARG A 64 20.13 10.14 -0.35
C ARG A 64 19.90 9.15 0.78
N TRP A 65 18.77 9.30 1.49
CA TRP A 65 18.39 8.35 2.53
C TRP A 65 18.04 6.99 1.94
N LEU A 66 17.22 6.97 0.88
CA LEU A 66 16.78 5.75 0.21
C LEU A 66 17.98 4.94 -0.30
N ASP A 67 18.93 5.57 -0.99
CA ASP A 67 20.11 4.90 -1.55
C ASP A 67 20.96 4.24 -0.47
N LYS A 68 21.09 4.89 0.70
CA LYS A 68 21.89 4.39 1.84
C LYS A 68 21.15 3.36 2.70
N ASN A 69 19.82 3.39 2.74
CA ASN A 69 19.01 2.64 3.72
C ASN A 69 17.98 1.71 3.07
N SER A 70 18.14 1.41 1.78
CA SER A 70 17.29 0.46 1.07
C SER A 70 18.07 -0.68 0.44
N LYS A 71 17.39 -1.82 0.27
CA LYS A 71 17.86 -2.97 -0.47
C LYS A 71 16.73 -3.43 -1.39
N ARG A 72 17.01 -3.50 -2.70
CA ARG A 72 16.07 -4.11 -3.65
C ARG A 72 15.90 -5.58 -3.32
N LEU A 73 14.65 -6.04 -3.26
CA LEU A 73 14.31 -7.44 -3.03
C LEU A 73 14.32 -8.20 -4.37
N LEU A 74 14.64 -9.49 -4.33
CA LEU A 74 14.61 -10.34 -5.51
C LEU A 74 13.17 -10.50 -6.03
N GLY A 75 13.03 -10.63 -7.35
CA GLY A 75 11.76 -10.84 -8.03
C GLY A 75 11.52 -9.88 -9.19
N THR A 76 10.39 -10.08 -9.87
CA THR A 76 9.99 -9.31 -11.08
C THR A 76 9.36 -7.96 -10.76
N GLY A 77 9.14 -7.64 -9.48
CA GLY A 77 8.57 -6.38 -9.02
C GLY A 77 9.61 -5.33 -8.60
N CYS A 78 9.13 -4.10 -8.39
CA CYS A 78 9.89 -3.02 -7.78
C CYS A 78 9.63 -2.97 -6.27
N ALA A 79 10.13 -3.98 -5.57
CA ALA A 79 10.04 -4.09 -4.11
C ALA A 79 11.38 -3.76 -3.45
N TYR A 80 11.32 -2.94 -2.41
CA TYR A 80 12.50 -2.54 -1.64
C TYR A 80 12.22 -2.75 -0.16
N ARG A 81 13.17 -3.37 0.54
CA ARG A 81 13.27 -3.22 1.99
C ARG A 81 13.88 -1.86 2.26
N VAL A 82 13.26 -1.06 3.11
CA VAL A 82 13.72 0.29 3.46
C VAL A 82 13.66 0.49 4.97
N LYS A 83 14.71 1.08 5.55
CA LYS A 83 14.69 1.56 6.93
C LYS A 83 14.28 3.03 6.95
N THR A 84 13.16 3.35 7.61
CA THR A 84 12.70 4.75 7.74
C THR A 84 13.66 5.57 8.60
N LYS A 85 13.67 6.89 8.41
CA LYS A 85 14.30 7.81 9.35
C LYS A 85 13.75 7.63 10.77
N LYS A 86 14.58 7.99 11.75
CA LYS A 86 14.22 7.96 13.17
C LYS A 86 13.39 9.20 13.49
N VAL A 87 12.12 9.00 13.85
CA VAL A 87 11.20 10.06 14.28
C VAL A 87 10.70 9.71 15.67
N ASN A 88 10.73 10.66 16.61
CA ASN A 88 10.35 10.45 18.01
C ASN A 88 11.02 9.22 18.65
N GLY A 89 12.32 9.04 18.39
CA GLY A 89 13.08 7.92 18.93
C GLY A 89 12.89 6.57 18.22
N ARG A 90 11.97 6.47 17.24
CA ARG A 90 11.58 5.20 16.60
C ARG A 90 11.89 5.21 15.11
N HIS A 91 12.22 4.05 14.56
CA HIS A 91 12.29 3.80 13.12
C HIS A 91 11.55 2.49 12.80
N LYS A 92 11.33 2.23 11.51
CA LYS A 92 10.67 1.02 11.04
C LYS A 92 11.42 0.43 9.84
N ASP A 93 11.62 -0.87 9.83
CA ASP A 93 11.94 -1.60 8.60
C ASP A 93 10.62 -1.92 7.89
N ILE A 94 10.52 -1.46 6.65
CA ILE A 94 9.33 -1.62 5.81
C ILE A 94 9.69 -2.26 4.47
N VAL A 95 8.69 -2.82 3.81
CA VAL A 95 8.75 -3.13 2.38
C VAL A 95 7.85 -2.14 1.67
N ILE A 96 8.41 -1.40 0.71
CA ILE A 96 7.63 -0.63 -0.27
C ILE A 96 7.59 -1.41 -1.58
N LYS A 97 6.39 -1.62 -2.11
CA LYS A 97 6.17 -2.29 -3.39
C LYS A 97 5.28 -1.42 -4.28
N TRP A 98 5.80 -1.04 -5.44
CA TRP A 98 4.98 -0.39 -6.48
C TRP A 98 3.99 -1.39 -7.07
N ASN A 99 2.71 -1.06 -6.97
CA ASN A 99 1.62 -1.92 -7.42
C ASN A 99 1.54 -1.91 -8.95
N ARG A 100 1.31 -3.09 -9.51
CA ARG A 100 1.33 -3.37 -10.95
C ARG A 100 -0.06 -3.57 -11.54
N MET A 101 -1.12 -3.20 -10.82
CA MET A 101 -2.50 -3.19 -11.34
C MET A 101 -2.55 -2.59 -12.74
N GLY A 102 -3.25 -3.27 -13.64
CA GLY A 102 -3.40 -2.87 -15.03
C GLY A 102 -2.23 -3.23 -15.94
N GLN A 103 -1.09 -3.72 -15.42
CA GLN A 103 0.03 -4.20 -16.24
C GLN A 103 -0.15 -5.66 -16.65
N ASP A 104 0.63 -6.10 -17.63
CA ASP A 104 0.72 -7.53 -17.97
C ASP A 104 1.47 -8.32 -16.91
N ILE A 105 1.02 -9.55 -16.68
CA ILE A 105 1.71 -10.55 -15.87
C ILE A 105 2.91 -11.04 -16.67
N PRO A 106 4.16 -10.92 -16.17
CA PRO A 106 5.32 -11.44 -16.89
C PRO A 106 5.21 -12.94 -17.11
N GLY A 107 5.39 -13.40 -18.35
CA GLY A 107 5.33 -14.81 -18.73
C GLY A 107 3.92 -15.40 -18.86
N ALA A 108 2.88 -14.56 -18.83
CA ALA A 108 1.51 -15.05 -19.02
C ALA A 108 1.19 -15.46 -20.46
N GLU A 109 1.92 -14.93 -21.45
CA GLU A 109 1.78 -15.35 -22.85
C GLU A 109 2.17 -16.83 -23.07
N ASP A 110 3.06 -17.36 -22.24
CA ASP A 110 3.60 -18.72 -22.35
C ASP A 110 2.92 -19.71 -21.39
N CYS A 111 1.87 -19.29 -20.67
CA CYS A 111 1.24 -20.10 -19.62
C CYS A 111 -0.29 -19.94 -19.63
N GLU A 112 -1.01 -20.99 -20.06
CA GLU A 112 -2.48 -20.98 -20.11
C GLU A 112 -3.13 -20.68 -18.75
N GLU A 113 -2.55 -21.14 -17.64
CA GLU A 113 -3.04 -20.86 -16.29
C GLU A 113 -3.01 -19.36 -15.94
N LEU A 114 -2.11 -18.59 -16.56
CA LEU A 114 -1.95 -17.16 -16.34
C LEU A 114 -2.67 -16.30 -17.37
N MET A 115 -3.34 -16.90 -18.36
CA MET A 115 -3.96 -16.19 -19.48
C MET A 115 -4.97 -15.12 -19.03
N ASN A 116 -5.69 -15.39 -17.93
CA ASN A 116 -6.65 -14.46 -17.33
C ASN A 116 -6.17 -13.87 -15.99
N ALA A 117 -4.90 -14.09 -15.63
CA ALA A 117 -4.36 -13.57 -14.39
C ALA A 117 -4.18 -12.05 -14.47
N GLU A 118 -4.54 -11.38 -13.39
CA GLU A 118 -4.38 -9.93 -13.24
C GLU A 118 -3.76 -9.58 -11.91
N PHE A 119 -3.00 -8.49 -11.89
CA PHE A 119 -2.55 -7.92 -10.63
C PHE A 119 -3.73 -7.32 -9.88
N ASN A 120 -3.80 -7.62 -8.59
CA ASN A 120 -4.69 -6.93 -7.66
C ASN A 120 -4.39 -5.43 -7.62
N SER A 121 -5.44 -4.63 -7.46
CA SER A 121 -5.35 -3.23 -7.02
C SER A 121 -4.63 -3.15 -5.67
N PRO A 122 -4.07 -2.00 -5.29
CA PRO A 122 -3.46 -1.82 -3.99
C PRO A 122 -4.45 -2.07 -2.83
N PHE A 123 -5.74 -1.78 -3.04
CA PHE A 123 -6.78 -1.98 -2.02
C PHE A 123 -7.26 -3.44 -1.96
N GLU A 124 -7.38 -4.12 -3.10
CA GLU A 124 -7.64 -5.57 -3.16
C GLU A 124 -6.54 -6.34 -2.44
N GLU A 125 -5.28 -5.97 -2.71
CA GLU A 125 -4.12 -6.61 -2.08
C GLU A 125 -4.16 -6.50 -0.55
N ILE A 126 -4.43 -5.30 -0.01
CA ILE A 126 -4.57 -5.13 1.43
C ILE A 126 -5.81 -5.85 1.96
N SER A 127 -6.95 -5.81 1.26
CA SER A 127 -8.18 -6.45 1.70
C SER A 127 -8.00 -7.97 1.87
N LEU A 128 -7.42 -8.62 0.85
CA LEU A 128 -7.13 -10.06 0.88
C LEU A 128 -6.15 -10.44 1.99
N VAL A 129 -5.08 -9.65 2.20
CA VAL A 129 -4.14 -9.89 3.30
C VAL A 129 -4.83 -9.73 4.65
N MET A 130 -5.68 -8.71 4.81
CA MET A 130 -6.43 -8.48 6.05
C MET A 130 -7.43 -9.61 6.32
N GLU A 131 -8.11 -10.12 5.29
CA GLU A 131 -9.00 -11.28 5.39
C GLU A 131 -8.23 -12.54 5.83
N LEU A 132 -7.12 -12.86 5.14
CA LEU A 132 -6.27 -14.00 5.49
C LEU A 132 -5.78 -13.91 6.94
N ARG A 133 -5.36 -12.72 7.39
CA ARG A 133 -4.95 -12.48 8.79
C ARG A 133 -6.07 -12.75 9.78
N ASN A 134 -7.30 -12.37 9.46
CA ASN A 134 -8.44 -12.59 10.33
C ASN A 134 -8.85 -14.07 10.37
N ALA A 135 -8.76 -14.77 9.23
CA ALA A 135 -9.00 -16.20 9.16
C ALA A 135 -7.95 -17.00 9.95
N MET A 136 -6.66 -16.70 9.77
CA MET A 136 -5.57 -17.44 10.41
C MET A 136 -5.47 -17.20 11.92
N GLN A 137 -5.86 -16.01 12.41
CA GLN A 137 -6.01 -15.76 13.85
C GLN A 137 -6.98 -16.74 14.53
N ARG A 138 -7.93 -17.31 13.78
CA ARG A 138 -8.93 -18.27 14.28
C ARG A 138 -8.44 -19.72 14.21
N SER A 139 -7.45 -20.02 13.36
CA SER A 139 -7.13 -21.39 12.96
C SER A 139 -5.77 -21.92 13.42
N SER A 140 -4.72 -21.09 13.60
CA SER A 140 -3.44 -21.50 14.23
C SER A 140 -2.45 -20.34 14.39
N PRO A 141 -1.73 -20.18 15.51
CA PRO A 141 -0.82 -19.07 15.76
C PRO A 141 0.55 -19.15 15.04
N LYS A 142 0.84 -20.20 14.25
CA LYS A 142 2.21 -20.46 13.75
C LYS A 142 2.58 -19.76 12.43
N THR A 143 1.62 -19.27 11.65
CA THR A 143 1.93 -18.63 10.34
C THR A 143 2.09 -17.14 10.49
N ILE A 144 3.29 -16.64 10.20
CA ILE A 144 3.57 -15.20 10.18
C ILE A 144 3.04 -14.64 8.86
N ILE A 145 1.98 -13.85 8.93
CA ILE A 145 1.44 -13.11 7.77
C ILE A 145 1.99 -11.69 7.77
N HIS A 146 2.20 -11.12 6.59
CA HIS A 146 2.57 -9.71 6.41
C HIS A 146 1.58 -8.76 7.09
N LYS A 147 2.07 -7.66 7.66
CA LYS A 147 1.22 -6.57 8.20
C LYS A 147 1.15 -5.44 7.17
N PRO A 148 0.01 -5.22 6.50
CA PRO A 148 -0.16 -4.10 5.59
C PRO A 148 -0.22 -2.83 6.44
N LEU A 149 0.68 -1.88 6.21
CA LEU A 149 0.79 -0.66 7.00
C LEU A 149 0.04 0.49 6.33
N ALA A 150 0.30 0.73 5.05
CA ALA A 150 -0.31 1.84 4.32
C ALA A 150 -0.31 1.63 2.80
N ILE A 151 -1.10 2.45 2.11
CA ILE A 151 -0.97 2.71 0.67
C ILE A 151 -0.54 4.17 0.51
N TYR A 152 0.52 4.40 -0.25
CA TYR A 152 0.96 5.73 -0.66
C TYR A 152 0.62 5.97 -2.12
N VAL A 153 -0.02 7.11 -2.41
CA VAL A 153 -0.38 7.53 -3.75
C VAL A 153 0.23 8.92 -4.00
N PRO A 154 1.37 9.00 -4.71
CA PRO A 154 1.93 10.29 -5.12
C PRO A 154 0.91 11.14 -5.87
N SER A 155 1.04 12.46 -5.73
CA SER A 155 0.22 13.45 -6.45
C SER A 155 0.57 13.50 -7.93
N GLU A 156 1.81 13.16 -8.25
CA GLU A 156 2.36 13.15 -9.59
C GLU A 156 1.61 12.14 -10.46
N ARG A 157 1.34 12.56 -11.70
CA ARG A 157 0.83 11.69 -12.76
C ARG A 157 1.98 11.31 -13.67
N SER A 158 1.99 10.07 -14.09
CA SER A 158 2.91 9.53 -15.08
C SER A 158 2.20 9.37 -16.41
N GLU A 159 2.97 9.50 -17.49
CA GLU A 159 2.46 9.15 -18.82
C GLU A 159 2.05 7.68 -18.86
N LEU A 160 0.99 7.35 -19.58
CA LEU A 160 0.41 6.01 -19.59
C LEU A 160 1.46 4.93 -19.92
N TRP A 161 2.28 5.18 -20.93
CA TRP A 161 3.35 4.28 -21.36
C TRP A 161 4.42 4.03 -20.27
N GLN A 162 4.65 5.01 -19.38
CA GLN A 162 5.60 4.85 -18.25
C GLN A 162 5.03 3.96 -17.15
N THR A 163 3.71 3.93 -17.00
CA THR A 163 3.05 3.06 -16.00
C THR A 163 3.00 1.60 -16.44
N GLY A 164 3.15 1.33 -17.74
CA GLY A 164 2.99 0.00 -18.34
C GLY A 164 1.57 -0.57 -18.23
N ARG A 165 0.58 0.26 -17.85
CA ARG A 165 -0.81 -0.17 -17.68
C ARG A 165 -1.56 -0.16 -19.00
N LYS A 166 -2.47 -1.13 -19.16
CA LYS A 166 -3.40 -1.24 -20.27
C LYS A 166 -4.77 -0.74 -19.86
N GLU A 167 -5.38 0.08 -20.71
CA GLU A 167 -6.66 0.72 -20.44
C GLU A 167 -7.77 -0.31 -20.17
N TYR A 168 -7.88 -1.35 -20.99
CA TYR A 168 -8.92 -2.37 -20.81
C TYR A 168 -8.79 -3.14 -19.48
N LYS A 169 -7.56 -3.43 -19.03
CA LYS A 169 -7.32 -4.07 -17.71
C LYS A 169 -7.66 -3.12 -16.56
N MET A 170 -7.44 -1.83 -16.75
CA MET A 170 -7.76 -0.81 -15.76
C MET A 170 -9.25 -0.53 -15.67
N GLN A 171 -9.99 -0.60 -16.78
CA GLN A 171 -11.41 -0.31 -16.82
C GLN A 171 -12.19 -1.19 -15.83
N TYR A 172 -11.99 -2.51 -15.87
CA TYR A 172 -12.62 -3.43 -14.92
C TYR A 172 -12.26 -3.11 -13.45
N LYS A 173 -11.00 -2.75 -13.18
CA LYS A 173 -10.57 -2.36 -11.83
C LYS A 173 -11.23 -1.05 -11.38
N ILE A 174 -11.34 -0.06 -12.23
CA ILE A 174 -12.03 1.20 -11.93
C ILE A 174 -13.52 0.93 -11.63
N GLU A 175 -14.19 0.14 -12.46
CA GLU A 175 -15.62 -0.18 -12.31
C GLU A 175 -15.93 -1.00 -11.04
N SER A 176 -15.01 -1.87 -10.63
CA SER A 176 -15.16 -2.70 -9.42
C SER A 176 -14.89 -1.94 -8.11
N HIS A 177 -14.20 -0.80 -8.16
CA HIS A 177 -13.87 0.01 -6.97
C HIS A 177 -14.84 1.17 -6.81
N LYS A 178 -15.98 0.93 -6.16
CA LYS A 178 -17.03 1.97 -5.97
C LYS A 178 -16.70 2.95 -4.86
N GLU A 179 -15.88 2.53 -3.90
CA GLU A 179 -15.53 3.32 -2.72
C GLU A 179 -14.32 4.24 -2.93
N VAL A 180 -13.57 4.05 -4.02
CA VAL A 180 -12.38 4.84 -4.35
C VAL A 180 -12.17 4.92 -5.85
N VAL A 181 -11.81 6.11 -6.34
CA VAL A 181 -11.46 6.29 -7.75
C VAL A 181 -10.01 5.87 -7.97
N LEU A 182 -9.81 4.79 -8.74
CA LEU A 182 -8.50 4.39 -9.22
C LEU A 182 -8.12 5.24 -10.44
N ASP A 183 -6.87 5.69 -10.50
CA ASP A 183 -6.35 6.54 -11.55
C ASP A 183 -5.24 5.80 -12.30
N ILE A 184 -5.47 5.54 -13.60
CA ILE A 184 -4.52 4.85 -14.47
C ILE A 184 -3.17 5.56 -14.56
N THR A 185 -3.14 6.88 -14.40
CA THR A 185 -1.93 7.71 -14.51
C THR A 185 -1.20 7.89 -13.18
N ARG A 186 -1.80 7.51 -12.03
CA ARG A 186 -1.15 7.65 -10.72
C ARG A 186 -0.48 6.35 -10.29
N LEU A 187 0.72 6.47 -9.72
CA LEU A 187 1.39 5.33 -9.11
C LEU A 187 0.78 5.02 -7.74
N TYR A 188 0.84 3.74 -7.33
CA TYR A 188 0.38 3.30 -6.02
C TYR A 188 1.47 2.43 -5.41
N ALA A 189 1.89 2.74 -4.18
CA ALA A 189 2.83 1.94 -3.43
C ALA A 189 2.12 1.30 -2.24
N VAL A 190 2.21 -0.01 -2.11
CA VAL A 190 1.75 -0.72 -0.92
C VAL A 190 2.94 -0.85 0.03
N ILE A 191 2.71 -0.52 1.30
CA ILE A 191 3.73 -0.52 2.34
C ILE A 191 3.40 -1.60 3.37
N TYR A 192 4.33 -2.54 3.57
CA TYR A 192 4.24 -3.60 4.56
C TYR A 192 5.31 -3.45 5.64
N GLU A 193 5.06 -4.04 6.80
CA GLU A 193 6.11 -4.29 7.78
C GLU A 193 7.10 -5.31 7.21
N TRP A 194 8.41 -5.04 7.35
CA TRP A 194 9.43 -6.06 7.08
C TRP A 194 9.33 -7.18 8.11
N ILE A 195 9.33 -8.41 7.63
CA ILE A 195 9.36 -9.61 8.45
C ILE A 195 10.68 -10.30 8.18
N VAL A 196 11.44 -10.56 9.24
CA VAL A 196 12.68 -11.32 9.13
C VAL A 196 12.30 -12.77 8.84
N GLY A 197 12.61 -13.22 7.64
CA GLY A 197 12.56 -14.64 7.24
C GLY A 197 13.94 -15.29 7.36
N ILE A 198 13.97 -16.60 7.11
CA ILE A 198 15.21 -17.35 6.89
C ILE A 198 15.49 -17.26 5.38
N ASP A 199 16.63 -16.69 5.01
CA ASP A 199 17.13 -16.66 3.63
C ASP A 199 17.75 -18.03 3.26
#